data_AF-A0A7S2FS05-F1
#
_entry.id   AF-A0A7S2FS05-F1
#
_cell.length_a   1.000
_cell.length_b   1.000
_cell.length_c   1.000
_cell.angle_alpha   90.00
_cell.angle_beta   90.00
_cell.angle_gamma   90.00
#
_symmetry.space_group_name_H-M   'P 1'
#
loop_
_entity.id
_entity.type
_entity.pdbx_description
1 polymer ?
#
loop_
_entity_poly.entity_id
_entity_poly.type
_entity_poly.pdbx_seq_one_letter_code
_entity_poly.pdbx_strand_id
1 'polypeptide(L)'
;VDQMMVSELDMMPPDDDDSAASKGVVTFISFMVFGSVPLLAFFIKEKMGLDGSPLMSSTVASGCTMFSLGMIKGNLTSQNMMYAGFVMALQGLFASYVAFLIGYVLDPDGADGAEAVVGKVIEGLVATSKGGEL
;
A
#
# COMPACT_ATOMS: atom_id res chain seq x y z
N VAL A 1 29.05 -24.95 20.94
CA VAL A 1 28.65 -24.71 19.52
C VAL A 1 28.20 -23.26 19.37
N ASP A 2 27.41 -22.72 20.30
CA ASP A 2 26.92 -21.33 20.26
C ASP A 2 28.03 -20.28 20.27
N GLN A 3 29.14 -20.50 20.99
CA GLN A 3 30.30 -19.59 20.97
C GLN A 3 30.97 -19.48 19.58
N MET A 4 31.01 -20.58 18.81
CA MET A 4 31.58 -20.59 17.45
C MET A 4 30.63 -19.92 16.44
N MET A 5 29.31 -20.12 16.57
CA MET A 5 28.32 -19.42 15.72
C MET A 5 28.39 -17.89 15.89
N VAL A 6 28.56 -17.41 17.11
CA VAL A 6 28.64 -15.96 17.37
C VAL A 6 30.00 -15.39 16.97
N SER A 7 31.09 -16.11 17.20
CA SER A 7 32.45 -15.55 17.00
C SER A 7 33.00 -15.71 15.58
N GLU A 8 32.54 -16.71 14.81
CA GLU A 8 32.98 -16.93 13.42
C GLU A 8 31.93 -16.58 12.37
N LEU A 9 30.64 -16.77 12.69
CA LEU A 9 29.54 -16.60 11.72
C LEU A 9 28.76 -15.29 11.89
N ASP A 10 29.07 -14.51 12.94
CA ASP A 10 28.37 -13.27 13.36
C ASP A 10 26.83 -13.43 13.39
N MET A 11 26.37 -14.67 13.58
CA MET A 11 24.96 -15.05 13.60
C MET A 11 24.55 -15.26 15.06
N MET A 12 23.54 -14.52 15.50
CA MET A 12 22.93 -14.77 16.80
C MET A 12 22.21 -16.14 16.77
N PRO A 13 22.39 -16.99 17.80
CA PRO A 13 21.63 -18.21 17.92
C PRO A 13 20.12 -17.88 17.89
N PRO A 14 19.31 -18.61 17.12
CA PRO A 14 17.86 -18.40 17.15
C PRO A 14 17.34 -18.67 18.56
N ASP A 15 16.53 -17.76 19.09
CA ASP A 15 15.82 -17.98 20.36
C ASP A 15 14.88 -19.19 20.19
N ASP A 16 14.80 -20.06 21.20
CA ASP A 16 14.02 -21.31 21.13
C ASP A 16 12.51 -21.07 20.89
N ASP A 17 11.99 -19.89 21.25
CA ASP A 17 10.59 -19.49 21.03
C ASP A 17 10.34 -18.88 19.63
N ASP A 18 11.39 -18.60 18.86
CA ASP A 18 11.32 -17.81 17.63
C ASP A 18 11.18 -18.69 16.38
N SER A 19 10.04 -19.40 16.31
CA SER A 19 9.73 -20.31 15.20
C SER A 19 9.36 -19.59 13.91
N ALA A 20 9.94 -20.02 12.79
CA ALA A 20 9.61 -19.52 11.44
C ALA A 20 8.11 -19.68 11.10
N ALA A 21 7.45 -20.71 11.63
CA ALA A 21 6.02 -20.92 11.44
C ALA A 21 5.20 -19.81 12.10
N SER A 22 5.54 -19.45 13.35
CA SER A 22 4.88 -18.37 14.09
C SER A 22 5.05 -17.03 13.38
N LYS A 23 6.28 -16.72 12.91
CA LYS A 23 6.54 -15.51 12.11
C LYS A 23 5.70 -15.48 10.84
N GLY A 24 5.66 -16.60 10.11
CA GLY A 24 4.86 -16.76 8.89
C GLY A 24 3.38 -16.47 9.09
N VAL A 25 2.77 -17.06 10.13
CA VAL A 25 1.36 -16.85 10.49
C VAL A 25 1.09 -15.38 10.84
N VAL A 26 1.97 -14.74 11.62
CA VAL A 26 1.83 -13.32 11.97
C VAL A 26 1.87 -12.43 10.73
N THR A 27 2.81 -12.66 9.79
CA THR A 27 2.85 -11.92 8.53
C THR A 27 1.63 -12.17 7.65
N PHE A 28 1.14 -13.41 7.57
CA PHE A 28 -0.03 -13.76 6.77
C PHE A 28 -1.28 -13.03 7.27
N ILE A 29 -1.54 -13.08 8.57
CA ILE A 29 -2.69 -12.39 9.20
C ILE A 29 -2.54 -10.87 9.04
N SER A 30 -1.34 -10.34 9.22
CA SER A 30 -1.07 -8.91 9.02
C SER A 30 -1.37 -8.46 7.60
N PHE A 31 -0.89 -9.20 6.58
CA PHE A 31 -1.20 -8.88 5.19
C PHE A 31 -2.67 -9.04 4.85
N MET A 32 -3.37 -10.02 5.42
CA MET A 32 -4.80 -10.20 5.22
C MET A 32 -5.60 -9.01 5.78
N VAL A 33 -5.32 -8.58 7.01
CA VAL A 33 -6.01 -7.45 7.64
C VAL A 33 -5.69 -6.15 6.91
N PHE A 34 -4.41 -5.81 6.74
CA PHE A 34 -4.03 -4.53 6.12
C PHE A 34 -4.34 -4.48 4.62
N GLY A 35 -4.22 -5.60 3.90
CA GLY A 35 -4.59 -5.69 2.48
C GLY A 35 -6.09 -5.63 2.23
N SER A 36 -6.91 -6.00 3.23
CA SER A 36 -8.38 -5.89 3.11
C SER A 36 -8.91 -4.46 3.23
N VAL A 37 -8.15 -3.52 3.83
CA VAL A 37 -8.62 -2.15 4.08
C VAL A 37 -8.93 -1.40 2.76
N PRO A 38 -8.04 -1.37 1.75
CA PRO A 38 -8.36 -0.78 0.45
C PRO A 38 -9.54 -1.42 -0.27
N LEU A 39 -9.64 -2.76 -0.20
CA LEU A 39 -10.72 -3.52 -0.85
C LEU A 39 -12.08 -3.24 -0.22
N LEU A 40 -12.14 -3.15 1.11
CA LEU A 40 -13.36 -2.78 1.82
C LEU A 40 -13.78 -1.35 1.49
N ALA A 41 -12.84 -0.41 1.41
CA ALA A 41 -13.13 0.98 1.03
C ALA A 41 -13.72 1.07 -0.39
N PHE A 42 -13.21 0.27 -1.33
CA PHE A 42 -13.76 0.14 -2.68
C PHE A 42 -15.18 -0.44 -2.66
N PHE A 43 -15.38 -1.56 -1.95
CA PHE A 43 -16.65 -2.27 -1.90
C PHE A 43 -17.79 -1.46 -1.26
N ILE A 44 -17.52 -0.75 -0.16
CA ILE A 44 -18.51 0.09 0.53
C ILE A 44 -18.96 1.24 -0.38
N LYS A 45 -18.02 1.90 -1.06
CA LYS A 45 -18.31 2.99 -1.99
C LYS A 45 -19.21 2.55 -3.14
N GLU A 46 -18.91 1.41 -3.76
CA GLU A 46 -19.71 0.88 -4.86
C GLU A 46 -21.13 0.47 -4.42
N LYS A 47 -21.29 -0.03 -3.19
CA LYS A 47 -22.60 -0.40 -2.63
C LYS A 47 -23.44 0.77 -2.13
N MET A 48 -22.80 1.85 -1.64
CA MET A 48 -23.51 3.01 -1.08
C MET A 48 -23.89 4.08 -2.11
N GLY A 49 -23.48 3.94 -3.38
CA GLY A 49 -23.91 4.87 -4.45
C GLY A 49 -23.51 6.34 -4.19
N LEU A 50 -22.43 6.57 -3.44
CA LEU A 50 -21.91 7.91 -3.20
C LEU A 50 -21.40 8.51 -4.51
N ASP A 51 -21.92 9.69 -4.88
CA ASP A 51 -21.46 10.44 -6.05
C ASP A 51 -19.94 10.66 -6.00
N GLY A 52 -19.25 10.16 -7.02
CA GLY A 52 -17.79 10.22 -7.16
C GLY A 52 -17.20 8.94 -7.76
N SER A 53 -16.03 9.04 -8.39
CA SER A 53 -15.37 7.88 -8.99
C SER A 53 -14.86 6.92 -7.89
N PRO A 54 -15.28 5.63 -7.87
CA PRO A 54 -14.89 4.67 -6.82
C PRO A 54 -13.37 4.43 -6.78
N LEU A 55 -12.72 4.60 -7.94
CA LEU A 55 -11.26 4.60 -8.10
C LEU A 55 -10.57 5.70 -7.28
N MET A 56 -11.11 6.91 -7.26
CA MET A 56 -10.45 8.02 -6.60
C MET A 56 -10.52 7.87 -5.07
N SER A 57 -11.66 7.42 -4.54
CA SER A 57 -11.78 7.13 -3.10
C SER A 57 -10.93 5.97 -2.63
N SER A 58 -10.83 4.89 -3.42
CA SER A 58 -10.01 3.73 -3.06
C SER A 58 -8.50 4.04 -3.18
N THR A 59 -8.11 4.91 -4.12
CA THR A 59 -6.74 5.41 -4.25
C THR A 59 -6.34 6.27 -3.06
N VAL A 60 -7.19 7.22 -2.64
CA VAL A 60 -6.94 8.06 -1.45
C VAL A 60 -6.90 7.20 -0.18
N ALA A 61 -7.83 6.25 -0.04
CA ALA A 61 -7.82 5.30 1.08
C ALA A 61 -6.54 4.47 1.10
N SER A 62 -6.11 3.92 -0.04
CA SER A 62 -4.84 3.19 -0.16
C SER A 62 -3.64 4.06 0.22
N GLY A 63 -3.59 5.29 -0.29
CA GLY A 63 -2.55 6.26 0.07
C GLY A 63 -2.49 6.54 1.57
N CYS A 64 -3.64 6.81 2.20
CA CYS A 64 -3.73 7.00 3.65
C CYS A 64 -3.30 5.76 4.43
N THR A 65 -3.68 4.55 3.98
CA THR A 65 -3.27 3.30 4.65
C THR A 65 -1.75 3.08 4.55
N MET A 66 -1.15 3.27 3.38
CA MET A 66 0.29 3.14 3.20
C MET A 66 1.06 4.22 3.97
N PHE A 67 0.56 5.46 4.00
CA PHE A 67 1.18 6.53 4.78
C PHE A 67 1.12 6.23 6.28
N SER A 68 -0.01 5.74 6.78
CA SER A 68 -0.18 5.33 8.18
C SER A 68 0.74 4.15 8.55
N LEU A 69 0.80 3.12 7.71
CA LEU A 69 1.75 2.01 7.88
C LEU A 69 3.20 2.49 7.86
N GLY A 70 3.53 3.43 6.98
CA GLY A 70 4.86 4.01 6.87
C GLY A 70 5.27 4.80 8.11
N MET A 71 4.34 5.56 8.70
CA MET A 71 4.55 6.24 9.98
C MET A 71 4.75 5.26 11.13
N ILE A 72 3.89 4.24 11.24
CA ILE A 72 3.99 3.20 12.28
C ILE A 72 5.33 2.47 12.16
N LYS A 73 5.71 2.03 10.96
CA LYS A 73 7.00 1.41 10.67
C LYS A 73 8.17 2.33 11.05
N GLY A 74 8.08 3.62 10.75
CA GLY A 74 9.09 4.61 11.11
C GLY A 74 9.32 4.70 12.63
N ASN A 75 8.24 4.62 13.42
CA ASN A 75 8.31 4.61 14.88
C ASN A 75 9.00 3.34 15.41
N LEU A 76 8.63 2.17 14.87
CA LEU A 76 9.21 0.87 15.26
C LEU A 76 10.70 0.74 14.92
N THR A 77 11.19 1.45 13.90
CA THR A 77 12.59 1.40 13.43
C THR A 77 13.45 2.58 13.95
N SER A 78 12.94 3.45 14.83
CA SER A 78 13.65 4.66 15.32
C SER A 78 14.19 5.56 14.21
N GLN A 79 13.55 5.56 13.04
CA GLN A 79 13.87 6.44 11.92
C GLN A 79 12.86 7.58 11.87
N ASN A 80 13.19 8.68 11.18
CA ASN A 80 12.29 9.83 11.05
C ASN A 80 10.96 9.38 10.42
N MET A 81 9.88 9.40 11.20
CA MET A 81 8.56 8.85 10.83
C MET A 81 8.02 9.43 9.52
N MET A 82 8.30 10.72 9.28
CA MET A 82 7.85 11.41 8.08
C MET A 82 8.64 10.98 6.83
N TYR A 83 9.94 10.72 6.99
CA TYR A 83 10.78 10.20 5.91
C TYR A 83 10.42 8.75 5.56
N ALA A 84 10.21 7.91 6.59
CA ALA A 84 9.78 6.52 6.40
C ALA A 84 8.41 6.42 5.72
N GLY A 85 7.46 7.30 6.10
CA GLY A 85 6.17 7.44 5.43
C GLY A 85 6.29 7.83 3.96
N PHE A 86 7.10 8.85 3.65
CA PHE A 86 7.28 9.32 2.27
C PHE A 86 7.94 8.29 1.36
N VAL A 87 8.98 7.60 1.86
CA VAL A 87 9.65 6.53 1.11
C VAL A 87 8.69 5.35 0.86
N MET A 88 7.84 4.99 1.82
CA MET A 88 6.84 3.93 1.62
C MET A 88 5.76 4.36 0.61
N ALA A 89 5.30 5.61 0.66
CA ALA A 89 4.36 6.15 -0.32
C ALA A 89 4.95 6.12 -1.75
N LEU A 90 6.23 6.50 -1.93
CA LEU A 90 6.92 6.42 -3.22
C LEU A 90 7.02 4.98 -3.75
N GLN A 91 7.30 4.00 -2.89
CA GLN A 91 7.31 2.60 -3.30
C GLN A 91 5.91 2.10 -3.71
N GLY A 92 4.87 2.54 -2.99
CA GLY A 92 3.48 2.27 -3.37
C GLY A 92 3.10 2.86 -4.72
N LEU A 93 3.49 4.12 -4.97
CA LEU A 93 3.28 4.78 -6.27
C LEU A 93 4.00 4.04 -7.39
N PHE A 94 5.26 3.64 -7.18
CA PHE A 94 6.01 2.88 -8.17
C PHE A 94 5.37 1.53 -8.47
N ALA A 95 4.93 0.80 -7.44
CA ALA A 95 4.22 -0.47 -7.61
C ALA A 95 2.90 -0.28 -8.38
N SER A 96 2.12 0.75 -8.05
CA SER A 96 0.86 1.06 -8.75
C SER A 96 1.09 1.47 -10.20
N TYR A 97 2.14 2.23 -10.48
CA TYR A 97 2.54 2.62 -11.83
C TYR A 97 2.90 1.40 -12.68
N VAL A 98 3.71 0.48 -12.14
CA VAL A 98 4.09 -0.75 -12.83
C VAL A 98 2.86 -1.64 -13.05
N ALA A 99 1.97 -1.77 -12.08
CA ALA A 99 0.73 -2.53 -12.23
C ALA A 99 -0.17 -1.95 -13.34
N PHE A 100 -0.28 -0.62 -13.42
CA PHE A 100 -1.02 0.05 -14.50
C PHE A 100 -0.38 -0.20 -15.87
N LEU A 101 0.96 -0.11 -15.98
CA LEU A 101 1.67 -0.41 -17.22
C LEU A 101 1.46 -1.85 -17.67
N ILE A 102 1.52 -2.81 -16.75
CA ILE A 102 1.28 -4.22 -17.08
C ILE A 102 -0.16 -4.41 -17.60
N GLY A 103 -1.14 -3.79 -16.94
CA GLY A 103 -2.54 -3.82 -17.40
C GLY A 103 -2.69 -3.24 -18.81
N TYR A 104 -2.05 -2.10 -19.08
CA TYR A 104 -2.08 -1.44 -20.37
C TYR A 104 -1.43 -2.27 -21.49
N VAL A 105 -0.30 -2.92 -21.21
CA VAL A 105 0.41 -3.77 -22.19
C VAL A 105 -0.38 -5.05 -22.48
N LEU A 106 -1.11 -5.58 -21.50
CA LEU A 106 -1.87 -6.82 -21.66
C LEU A 106 -3.14 -6.63 -22.51
N ASP A 107 -3.78 -5.46 -22.42
CA ASP A 107 -5.01 -5.14 -23.17
C ASP A 107 -4.87 -3.81 -23.94
N PRO A 108 -4.13 -3.80 -25.06
CA PRO A 108 -3.91 -2.59 -25.86
C PRO A 108 -5.19 -2.10 -26.57
N ASP A 109 -6.15 -2.98 -26.86
CA ASP A 109 -7.46 -2.59 -27.40
C ASP A 109 -8.34 -1.90 -26.33
N GLY A 110 -8.05 -2.16 -25.05
CA GLY A 110 -8.61 -1.45 -23.90
C GLY A 110 -7.96 -0.08 -23.61
N ALA A 111 -7.01 0.38 -24.44
CA ALA A 111 -6.32 1.66 -24.26
C ALA A 111 -7.30 2.85 -24.19
N ASP A 112 -8.40 2.80 -24.95
CA ASP A 112 -9.48 3.79 -24.90
C ASP A 112 -10.13 3.87 -23.51
N GLY A 113 -10.28 2.72 -22.85
CA GLY A 113 -10.77 2.61 -21.49
C GLY A 113 -9.77 3.16 -20.46
N ALA A 114 -8.48 2.91 -20.66
CA ALA A 114 -7.43 3.44 -19.81
C ALA A 114 -7.35 4.97 -19.86
N GLU A 115 -7.41 5.57 -21.05
CA GLU A 115 -7.44 7.03 -21.21
C GLU A 115 -8.71 7.65 -20.59
N ALA A 116 -9.87 7.00 -20.74
CA ALA A 116 -11.11 7.45 -20.11
C ALA A 116 -11.04 7.38 -18.57
N VAL A 117 -10.39 6.37 -18.01
CA VAL A 117 -10.15 6.25 -16.57
C VAL A 117 -9.21 7.35 -16.09
N VAL A 118 -8.09 7.58 -16.79
CA VAL A 118 -7.14 8.65 -16.48
C VAL A 118 -7.83 10.02 -16.55
N GLY A 119 -8.65 10.26 -17.57
CA GLY A 119 -9.45 11.48 -17.71
C GLY A 119 -10.38 11.71 -16.51
N LYS A 120 -11.15 10.68 -16.11
CA LYS A 120 -12.03 10.75 -14.92
C LYS A 120 -11.26 10.99 -13.62
N VAL A 121 -10.04 10.46 -13.50
CA VAL A 121 -9.18 10.70 -12.33
C VAL A 121 -8.68 12.14 -12.31
N ILE A 122 -8.25 12.68 -13.46
CA ILE A 122 -7.79 14.08 -13.57
C ILE A 122 -8.95 15.03 -13.30
N GLU A 123 -10.12 14.81 -13.90
CA GLU A 123 -11.31 15.62 -13.63
C GLU A 123 -11.73 15.56 -12.17
N GLY A 124 -11.68 14.38 -11.55
CA GLY A 124 -11.93 14.21 -10.13
C GLY A 124 -10.93 14.99 -9.26
N LEU A 125 -9.63 14.92 -9.57
CA LEU A 125 -8.60 15.69 -8.86
C LEU A 125 -8.81 17.20 -9.01
N VAL A 126 -9.15 17.67 -10.21
CA VAL A 126 -9.44 19.08 -10.48
C VAL A 126 -10.72 19.53 -9.76
N ALA A 127 -11.75 18.68 -9.69
CA ALA A 127 -12.98 18.95 -8.95
C ALA A 127 -12.72 19.02 -7.43
N THR A 128 -11.93 18.10 -6.88
CA THR A 128 -11.46 18.16 -5.48
C THR A 128 -10.65 19.43 -5.21
N SER A 129 -9.80 19.86 -6.14
CA SER A 129 -9.01 21.09 -5.99
C SER A 129 -9.86 22.37 -6.05
N LYS A 130 -11.02 22.34 -6.74
CA LYS A 130 -11.95 23.47 -6.83
C LYS A 130 -13.04 23.46 -5.75
N GLY A 131 -13.28 22.32 -5.10
CA GLY A 131 -14.27 22.13 -4.03
C GLY A 131 -13.80 22.52 -2.62
N GLY A 132 -12.71 23.30 -2.50
CA GLY A 132 -12.18 23.78 -1.22
C GLY A 132 -12.79 25.09 -0.71
N GLU A 133 -13.79 25.65 -1.40
CA GLU A 133 -14.60 26.78 -0.94
C GLU A 133 -16.06 26.36 -0.88
N LEU A 134 -16.50 25.73 0.23
CA LEU A 134 -17.84 25.82 0.82
C LEU A 134 -17.77 25.37 2.29
#